data_AF-A0A7C1NM04-F1
#
_entry.id   AF-A0A7C1NM04-F1
#
_cell.length_a   1.000
_cell.length_b   1.000
_cell.length_c   1.000
_cell.angle_alpha   90.00
_cell.angle_beta   90.00
_cell.angle_gamma   90.00
#
_symmetry.space_group_name_H-M   'P 1'
#
loop_
_entity.id
_entity.type
_entity.pdbx_description
1 polymer ?
#
loop_
_entity_poly.entity_id
_entity_poly.type
_entity_poly.pdbx_seq_one_letter_code
_entity_poly.pdbx_strand_id
1 'polypeptide(L)'
;MKDKQSQHLKLQELCDCFVTTDPLKEMSEIENDGDDTEEAALKWIALAALHGLNSNAKKISITKIKDGRVKVIAEYRDSELPSPGTRVGDKVIQTIREITHLEGEKGKIQLALGLRDSSFELGVKLKTERDEQKVTLKFP
;
A
#
# COMPACT_ATOMS: atom_id res chain seq x y z
N MET A 1 40.37 4.92 22.38
CA MET A 1 39.40 5.93 21.93
C MET A 1 38.13 5.14 21.64
N LYS A 2 37.01 5.40 22.34
CA LYS A 2 35.76 4.69 22.04
C LYS A 2 35.34 5.09 20.63
N ASP A 3 35.31 4.15 19.70
CA ASP A 3 34.69 4.35 18.39
C ASP A 3 33.26 4.83 18.63
N LYS A 4 33.04 6.15 18.54
CA LYS A 4 31.72 6.74 18.46
C LYS A 4 31.23 6.45 17.04
N GLN A 5 30.79 5.23 16.82
CA GLN A 5 30.02 4.88 15.65
C GLN A 5 28.87 5.89 15.54
N SER A 6 28.71 6.49 14.37
CA SER A 6 27.66 7.49 14.19
C SER A 6 26.28 6.82 14.30
N GLN A 7 25.30 7.51 14.86
CA GLN A 7 23.91 7.00 14.90
C GLN A 7 23.37 6.66 13.51
N HIS A 8 23.84 7.39 12.48
CA HIS A 8 23.54 7.07 11.09
C HIS A 8 24.11 5.72 10.66
N LEU A 9 25.37 5.41 10.98
CA LEU A 9 25.99 4.12 10.65
C LEU A 9 25.29 2.96 11.37
N LYS A 10 24.94 3.14 12.66
CA LYS A 10 24.18 2.14 13.41
C LYS A 10 22.78 1.94 12.84
N LEU A 11 22.11 3.00 12.39
CA LEU A 11 20.83 2.90 11.70
C LEU A 11 20.93 2.09 10.40
N GLN A 12 22.00 2.29 9.62
CA GLN A 12 22.24 1.54 8.38
C GLN A 12 22.42 0.05 8.66
N GLU A 13 23.24 -0.30 9.67
CA GLU A 13 23.44 -1.69 10.08
C GLU A 13 22.14 -2.34 10.54
N LEU A 14 21.28 -1.62 11.28
CA LEU A 14 19.96 -2.11 11.67
C LEU A 14 19.06 -2.35 10.45
N CYS A 15 19.06 -1.46 9.46
CA CYS A 15 18.33 -1.72 8.21
C CYS A 15 18.80 -3.02 7.53
N ASP A 16 20.11 -3.27 7.48
CA ASP A 16 20.66 -4.50 6.89
C ASP A 16 20.28 -5.74 7.70
N CYS A 17 20.30 -5.67 9.03
CA CYS A 17 19.89 -6.77 9.91
C CYS A 17 18.42 -7.18 9.71
N PHE A 18 17.53 -6.21 9.48
CA PHE A 18 16.08 -6.44 9.43
C PHE A 18 15.51 -6.50 8.01
N VAL A 19 16.33 -6.35 6.95
CA VAL A 19 15.86 -6.22 5.56
C VAL A 19 14.98 -7.38 5.06
N THR A 20 15.18 -8.60 5.57
CA THR A 20 14.41 -9.81 5.20
C THR A 20 13.33 -10.19 6.22
N THR A 21 13.13 -9.38 7.27
CA THR A 21 12.15 -9.63 8.33
C THR A 21 10.79 -9.01 8.00
N ASP A 22 9.78 -9.30 8.83
CA ASP A 22 8.51 -8.56 8.82
C ASP A 22 8.65 -7.32 9.72
N PRO A 23 8.74 -6.11 9.13
CA PRO A 23 9.04 -4.92 9.93
C PRO A 23 7.93 -4.53 10.90
N LEU A 24 6.66 -4.84 10.58
CA LEU A 24 5.54 -4.50 11.46
C LEU A 24 5.48 -5.42 12.68
N LYS A 25 5.79 -6.70 12.48
CA LYS A 25 5.92 -7.64 13.58
C LYS A 25 7.03 -7.20 14.54
N GLU A 26 8.20 -6.87 14.02
CA GLU A 26 9.34 -6.42 14.84
C GLU A 26 9.03 -5.10 15.57
N MET A 27 8.28 -4.17 14.96
CA MET A 27 7.85 -2.94 15.62
C MET A 27 6.94 -3.19 16.82
N SER A 28 6.08 -4.23 16.77
CA SER A 28 5.14 -4.53 17.84
C SER A 28 5.81 -5.01 19.12
N GLU A 29 7.04 -5.50 19.01
CA GLU A 29 7.84 -6.02 20.11
C GLU A 29 8.84 -4.98 20.65
N ILE A 30 8.95 -3.79 20.05
CA ILE A 30 9.95 -2.78 20.45
C ILE A 30 9.78 -2.31 21.89
N GLU A 31 8.55 -2.26 22.41
CA GLU A 31 8.31 -1.91 23.82
C GLU A 31 8.90 -2.96 24.78
N ASN A 32 9.22 -4.16 24.30
CA ASN A 32 9.81 -5.26 25.05
C ASN A 32 11.34 -5.33 24.94
N ASP A 33 11.98 -4.50 24.10
CA ASP A 33 13.43 -4.58 23.79
C ASP A 33 14.38 -4.09 24.92
N GLY A 34 13.87 -3.90 26.14
CA GLY A 34 14.67 -3.55 27.33
C GLY A 34 14.97 -2.06 27.49
N ASP A 35 15.89 -1.72 28.41
CA ASP A 35 16.10 -0.35 28.89
C ASP A 35 16.91 0.56 27.93
N ASP A 36 17.48 0.04 26.83
CA ASP A 36 18.23 0.86 25.87
C ASP A 36 17.31 1.60 24.90
N THR A 37 16.77 2.70 25.40
CA THR A 37 15.88 3.59 24.63
C THR A 37 16.51 4.20 23.38
N GLU A 38 17.84 4.35 23.32
CA GLU A 38 18.51 4.87 22.13
C GLU A 38 18.57 3.83 21.02
N GLU A 39 18.93 2.59 21.36
CA GLU A 39 18.96 1.48 20.41
C GLU A 39 17.55 1.10 19.92
N ALA A 40 16.57 1.04 20.82
CA ALA A 40 15.17 0.80 20.47
C ALA A 40 14.63 1.88 19.51
N ALA A 41 14.98 3.15 19.73
CA ALA A 41 14.59 4.23 18.82
C ALA A 41 15.22 4.06 17.43
N LEU A 42 16.51 3.71 17.35
CA LEU A 42 17.18 3.46 16.07
C LEU A 42 16.59 2.25 15.35
N LYS A 43 16.29 1.15 16.07
CA LYS A 43 15.62 -0.03 15.52
C LYS A 43 14.25 0.34 14.98
N TRP A 44 13.46 1.10 15.73
CA TRP A 44 12.14 1.57 15.27
C TRP A 44 12.22 2.36 13.96
N ILE A 45 13.20 3.27 13.85
CA ILE A 45 13.41 4.07 12.64
C ILE A 45 13.81 3.18 11.45
N ALA A 46 14.68 2.18 11.66
CA ALA A 46 15.08 1.23 10.62
C ALA A 46 13.87 0.45 10.10
N LEU A 47 13.07 -0.13 11.00
CA LEU A 47 11.87 -0.88 10.64
C LEU A 47 10.85 0.01 9.90
N ALA A 48 10.70 1.28 10.30
CA ALA A 48 9.78 2.22 9.66
C ALA A 48 10.21 2.55 8.23
N ALA A 49 11.52 2.72 8.02
CA ALA A 49 12.09 2.92 6.69
C ALA A 49 11.87 1.69 5.80
N LEU A 50 12.16 0.48 6.30
CA LEU A 50 11.97 -0.78 5.58
C LEU A 50 10.50 -1.01 5.21
N HIS A 51 9.59 -0.81 6.18
CA HIS A 51 8.15 -0.91 5.92
C HIS A 51 7.69 0.06 4.84
N GLY A 52 8.16 1.31 4.91
CA GLY A 52 7.80 2.36 3.96
C GLY A 52 8.22 2.03 2.52
N LEU A 53 9.42 1.47 2.36
CA LEU A 53 9.96 1.04 1.07
C LEU A 53 9.19 -0.16 0.51
N ASN A 54 8.98 -1.20 1.33
CA ASN A 54 8.34 -2.45 0.89
C ASN A 54 6.86 -2.28 0.56
N SER A 55 6.17 -1.35 1.24
CA SER A 55 4.72 -1.19 1.13
C SER A 55 4.29 -0.05 0.21
N ASN A 56 5.21 0.55 -0.56
CA ASN A 56 4.94 1.73 -1.41
C ASN A 56 4.29 2.88 -0.60
N ALA A 57 4.80 3.13 0.61
CA ALA A 57 4.27 4.19 1.45
C ALA A 57 4.51 5.57 0.82
N LYS A 58 3.48 6.41 0.85
CA LYS A 58 3.59 7.83 0.49
C LYS A 58 4.28 8.62 1.59
N LYS A 59 3.93 8.34 2.85
CA LYS A 59 4.56 8.93 4.04
C LYS A 59 4.27 8.11 5.29
N ILE A 60 5.16 8.20 6.27
CA ILE A 60 4.91 7.80 7.67
C ILE A 60 5.05 9.06 8.52
N SER A 61 4.06 9.36 9.36
CA SER A 61 4.00 10.56 10.19
C SER A 61 4.00 10.18 11.66
N ILE A 62 4.91 10.79 12.42
CA ILE A 62 5.03 10.64 13.87
C ILE A 62 4.58 11.96 14.50
N THR A 63 3.58 11.92 15.39
CA THR A 63 3.03 13.11 16.03
C THR A 63 2.99 12.90 17.54
N LYS A 64 3.66 13.77 18.29
CA LYS A 64 3.47 13.87 19.73
C LYS A 64 2.21 14.70 20.00
N ILE A 65 1.19 14.09 20.59
CA ILE A 65 -0.07 14.78 20.91
C ILE A 65 -0.02 15.40 22.31
N LYS A 66 -1.00 16.26 22.63
CA LYS A 66 -0.97 17.16 23.82
C LYS A 66 -0.87 16.44 25.17
N ASP A 67 -1.19 15.16 25.24
CA ASP A 67 -1.09 14.35 26.46
C ASP A 67 0.24 13.56 26.56
N GLY A 68 1.17 13.78 25.64
CA GLY A 68 2.46 13.10 25.62
C GLY A 68 2.46 11.76 24.86
N ARG A 69 1.30 11.23 24.45
CA ARG A 69 1.22 10.04 23.60
C ARG A 69 1.82 10.32 22.22
N VAL A 70 2.36 9.28 21.60
CA VAL A 70 2.89 9.31 20.25
C VAL A 70 1.89 8.61 19.32
N LYS A 71 1.45 9.31 18.27
CA LYS A 71 0.62 8.75 17.20
C LYS A 71 1.47 8.54 15.96
N VAL A 72 1.43 7.34 15.40
CA VAL A 72 2.12 6.98 14.15
C VAL A 72 1.07 6.62 13.10
N ILE A 73 1.19 7.20 11.89
CA ILE A 73 0.27 6.93 10.77
C ILE A 73 1.07 6.75 9.48
N ALA A 74 0.82 5.66 8.75
CA ALA A 74 1.29 5.47 7.38
C ALA A 74 0.18 5.83 6.36
N GLU A 75 0.53 6.61 5.34
CA GLU A 75 -0.30 6.83 4.14
C GLU A 75 0.41 6.16 2.97
N TYR A 76 -0.31 5.37 2.18
CA TYR A 76 0.23 4.64 1.02
C TYR A 76 -0.10 5.34 -0.29
N ARG A 77 0.69 5.12 -1.34
CA ARG A 77 0.46 5.73 -2.66
C ARG A 77 -0.63 4.98 -3.42
N ASP A 78 -1.41 5.72 -4.21
CA ASP A 78 -2.16 5.13 -5.31
C ASP A 78 -1.17 4.49 -6.29
N SER A 79 -1.41 3.25 -6.69
CA SER A 79 -0.56 2.55 -7.66
C SER A 79 -1.20 2.58 -9.04
N GLU A 80 -0.47 3.12 -10.02
CA GLU A 80 -0.84 2.97 -11.42
C GLU A 80 -0.49 1.56 -11.90
N LEU A 81 -1.36 1.01 -12.75
CA LEU A 81 -1.09 -0.23 -13.47
C LEU A 81 -0.51 0.12 -14.85
N PRO A 82 0.33 -0.74 -15.45
CA PRO A 82 0.82 -0.53 -16.80
C PRO A 82 -0.32 -0.27 -17.78
N SER A 83 -0.23 0.85 -18.51
CA SER A 83 -1.24 1.17 -19.52
C SER A 83 -1.20 0.15 -20.65
N PRO A 84 -2.35 -0.38 -21.10
CA PRO A 84 -2.42 -1.26 -22.24
C PRO A 84 -2.20 -0.52 -23.59
N GLY A 85 -2.07 0.82 -23.57
CA GLY A 85 -2.03 1.66 -24.77
C GLY A 85 -3.41 1.92 -25.38
N THR A 86 -3.56 2.96 -26.20
CA THR A 86 -4.86 3.48 -26.67
C THR A 86 -5.74 2.39 -27.31
N ARG A 87 -5.22 1.69 -28.33
CA ARG A 87 -6.00 0.70 -29.09
C ARG A 87 -6.50 -0.46 -28.22
N VAL A 88 -5.66 -0.93 -27.29
CA VAL A 88 -6.05 -2.06 -26.40
C VAL A 88 -6.94 -1.54 -25.27
N GLY A 89 -6.68 -0.34 -24.73
CA GLY A 89 -7.53 0.30 -23.73
C GLY A 89 -8.96 0.52 -24.21
N ASP A 90 -9.14 1.04 -25.43
CA ASP A 90 -10.46 1.20 -26.05
C ASP A 90 -11.17 -0.15 -26.17
N LYS A 91 -10.44 -1.19 -26.60
CA LYS A 91 -11.00 -2.53 -26.73
C LYS A 91 -11.36 -3.14 -25.37
N VAL A 92 -10.58 -2.88 -24.32
CA VAL A 92 -10.89 -3.32 -22.94
C VAL A 92 -12.22 -2.73 -22.48
N ILE A 93 -12.43 -1.41 -22.66
CA ILE A 93 -13.69 -0.76 -22.26
C ILE A 93 -14.87 -1.31 -23.08
N GLN A 94 -14.69 -1.47 -24.40
CA GLN A 94 -15.70 -2.06 -25.27
C GLN A 94 -16.05 -3.50 -24.84
N THR A 95 -15.06 -4.34 -24.59
CA THR A 95 -15.27 -5.73 -24.19
C THR A 95 -15.96 -5.82 -22.82
N ILE A 96 -15.66 -4.93 -21.88
CA ILE A 96 -16.40 -4.88 -20.61
C ILE A 96 -17.88 -4.56 -20.84
N ARG A 97 -18.20 -3.61 -21.74
CA ARG A 97 -19.60 -3.32 -22.10
C ARG A 97 -20.29 -4.52 -22.73
N GLU A 98 -19.62 -5.21 -23.65
CA GLU A 98 -20.14 -6.40 -24.34
C GLU A 98 -20.46 -7.52 -23.34
N ILE A 99 -19.55 -7.81 -22.40
CA ILE A 99 -19.73 -8.86 -21.38
C ILE A 99 -20.86 -8.50 -20.41
N THR A 100 -20.94 -7.24 -20.01
CA THR A 100 -21.88 -6.79 -18.95
C THR A 100 -23.24 -6.35 -19.47
N HIS A 101 -23.39 -6.21 -20.79
CA HIS A 101 -24.56 -5.61 -21.44
C HIS A 101 -24.94 -4.24 -20.88
N LEU A 102 -23.97 -3.48 -20.36
CA LEU A 102 -24.20 -2.13 -19.84
C LEU A 102 -24.28 -1.11 -20.98
N GLU A 103 -25.51 -0.70 -21.27
CA GLU A 103 -25.82 0.35 -22.24
C GLU A 103 -25.87 1.75 -21.61
N GLY A 104 -25.67 2.78 -22.43
CA GLY A 104 -25.75 4.18 -22.01
C GLY A 104 -24.54 4.73 -21.24
N GLU A 105 -24.73 5.90 -20.64
CA GLU A 105 -23.67 6.69 -19.99
C GLU A 105 -23.34 6.20 -18.58
N LYS A 106 -24.26 5.53 -17.89
CA LYS A 106 -24.04 5.06 -16.51
C LYS A 106 -24.66 3.69 -16.32
N GLY A 107 -23.91 2.78 -15.71
CA GLY A 107 -24.36 1.42 -15.45
C GLY A 107 -23.64 0.78 -14.27
N LYS A 108 -24.28 -0.17 -13.61
CA LYS A 108 -23.67 -0.97 -12.55
C LYS A 108 -24.27 -2.38 -12.55
N ILE A 109 -23.42 -3.40 -12.52
CA ILE A 109 -23.84 -4.81 -12.41
C ILE A 109 -22.85 -5.60 -11.54
N GLN A 110 -23.28 -6.75 -11.02
CA GLN A 110 -22.40 -7.77 -10.44
C GLN A 110 -22.11 -8.84 -11.49
N LEU A 111 -20.84 -9.02 -11.83
CA LEU A 111 -20.38 -10.03 -12.77
C LEU A 111 -19.86 -11.24 -11.98
N ALA A 112 -20.55 -12.38 -12.07
CA ALA A 112 -20.07 -13.62 -11.47
C ALA A 112 -18.87 -14.16 -12.27
N LEU A 113 -17.75 -14.39 -11.60
CA LEU A 113 -16.51 -14.92 -12.18
C LEU A 113 -16.07 -16.18 -11.45
N GLY A 114 -15.84 -17.26 -12.22
CA GLY A 114 -15.23 -18.49 -11.72
C GLY A 114 -13.72 -18.48 -11.89
N LEU A 115 -12.99 -18.89 -10.85
CA LEU A 115 -11.54 -19.01 -10.81
C LEU A 115 -11.14 -20.31 -10.11
N ARG A 116 -10.67 -21.28 -10.91
CA ARG A 116 -10.36 -22.65 -10.47
C ARG A 116 -11.53 -23.22 -9.67
N ASP A 117 -11.31 -23.53 -8.40
CA ASP A 117 -12.28 -24.16 -7.50
C ASP A 117 -13.13 -23.13 -6.71
N SER A 118 -13.07 -21.85 -7.08
CA SER A 118 -13.77 -20.75 -6.40
C SER A 118 -14.56 -19.87 -7.38
N SER A 119 -15.54 -19.12 -6.88
CA SER A 119 -16.23 -18.07 -7.63
C SER A 119 -16.42 -16.83 -6.76
N PHE A 120 -16.49 -15.66 -7.39
CA PHE A 120 -16.83 -14.42 -6.71
C PHE A 120 -17.62 -13.47 -7.61
N GLU A 121 -18.30 -12.50 -7.01
CA GLU A 121 -18.99 -11.43 -7.72
C GLU A 121 -18.11 -10.19 -7.84
N LEU A 122 -17.77 -9.81 -9.08
CA LEU A 122 -17.05 -8.58 -9.39
C LEU A 122 -18.03 -7.45 -9.68
N GLY A 123 -18.00 -6.39 -8.88
CA GLY A 123 -18.83 -5.21 -9.10
C GLY A 123 -18.29 -4.37 -10.25
N VAL A 124 -18.99 -4.33 -11.38
CA VAL A 124 -18.60 -3.52 -12.53
C VAL A 124 -19.44 -2.24 -12.56
N LYS A 125 -18.77 -1.08 -12.57
CA LYS A 125 -19.43 0.23 -12.72
C LYS A 125 -18.86 0.95 -13.93
N LEU A 126 -19.76 1.45 -14.76
CA LEU A 126 -19.43 2.29 -15.90
C LEU A 126 -19.98 3.70 -15.69
N LYS A 127 -19.16 4.69 -16.04
CA LYS A 127 -19.55 6.09 -16.12
C LYS A 127 -18.90 6.74 -17.35
N THR A 128 -19.70 7.43 -18.13
CA THR A 128 -19.27 8.37 -19.16
C THR A 128 -19.64 9.76 -18.69
N GLU A 129 -18.65 10.65 -18.59
CA GLU A 129 -18.84 12.04 -18.20
C GLU A 129 -18.08 12.91 -19.20
N ARG A 130 -18.81 13.68 -20.01
CA ARG A 130 -18.26 14.42 -21.17
C ARG A 130 -17.55 13.47 -22.14
N ASP A 131 -16.25 13.68 -22.36
CA ASP A 131 -15.42 12.87 -23.26
C ASP A 131 -14.60 11.79 -22.53
N GLU A 132 -14.82 11.59 -21.23
CA GLU A 132 -14.12 10.58 -20.44
C GLU A 132 -15.01 9.36 -20.21
N GLN A 133 -14.50 8.17 -20.55
CA GLN A 133 -15.11 6.89 -20.16
C GLN A 133 -14.32 6.26 -19.03
N LYS A 134 -15.00 6.09 -17.89
CA LYS A 134 -14.46 5.45 -16.70
C LYS A 134 -15.14 4.12 -16.42
N VAL A 135 -14.34 3.07 -16.38
CA VAL A 135 -14.74 1.76 -15.86
C VAL A 135 -14.11 1.58 -14.48
N THR A 136 -14.88 1.08 -13.52
CA THR A 136 -14.39 0.74 -12.18
C THR A 136 -14.75 -0.70 -11.88
N LEU A 137 -13.74 -1.51 -11.63
CA LEU A 137 -13.88 -2.89 -11.15
C LEU A 137 -13.75 -2.89 -9.63
N LYS A 138 -14.80 -3.35 -8.94
CA LYS A 138 -14.86 -3.44 -7.49
C LYS A 138 -14.80 -4.89 -7.08
N PHE A 139 -13.74 -5.24 -6.38
CA PHE A 139 -13.55 -6.55 -5.79
C PHE A 139 -14.34 -6.64 -4.47
N PRO A 140 -14.87 -7.83 -4.12
CA PRO A 140 -15.56 -8.06 -2.85
C PRO A 140 -14.63 -7.96 -1.64
#